data_AF-A0A329R8J0-F1
#
_entry.id   AF-A0A329R8J0-F1
#
_cell.length_a   1.000
_cell.length_b   1.000
_cell.length_c   1.000
_cell.angle_alpha   90.00
_cell.angle_beta   90.00
_cell.angle_gamma   90.00
#
_symmetry.space_group_name_H-M   'P 1'
#
loop_
_entity.id
_entity.type
_entity.pdbx_description
1 polymer ?
#
loop_
_entity_poly.entity_id
_entity_poly.type
_entity_poly.pdbx_seq_one_letter_code
_entity_poly.pdbx_strand_id
1 'polypeptide(L)' 'MPTLPHSPVARARVLESYRAGGDWMLLATHHGISLTAARRIVDSGREEPLPRKRLRSASVKYTPGFVGSLESYWDDNCS' A
#
# COMPACT_ATOMS: atom_id res chain seq x y z
N MET A 1 17.60 4.30 -3.36
CA MET A 1 16.55 4.77 -4.28
C MET A 1 15.25 4.06 -3.97
N PRO A 2 14.13 4.75 -3.70
CA PRO A 2 12.84 4.10 -3.49
C PRO A 2 12.39 3.39 -4.77
N THR A 3 12.13 2.09 -4.69
CA THR A 3 11.58 1.33 -5.83
C THR A 3 10.13 1.76 -6.05
N LEU A 4 9.83 2.35 -7.22
CA LEU A 4 8.44 2.68 -7.58
C LEU A 4 7.56 1.42 -7.52
N PRO A 5 6.31 1.54 -7.05
CA PRO A 5 5.37 0.44 -7.17
C PRO A 5 5.15 0.10 -8.66
N HIS A 6 5.08 -1.18 -9.00
CA HIS A 6 4.76 -1.60 -10.36
C HIS A 6 3.41 -1.04 -10.79
N SER A 7 3.28 -0.67 -12.07
CA SER A 7 2.02 -0.15 -12.63
C SER A 7 0.87 -1.13 -12.35
N PRO A 8 -0.31 -0.65 -11.90
CA PRO A 8 -1.50 -1.48 -11.68
C PRO A 8 -1.86 -2.31 -12.92
N VAL A 9 -1.68 -1.73 -14.10
CA VAL A 9 -1.92 -2.39 -15.39
C VAL A 9 -1.02 -3.61 -15.58
N ALA A 10 0.28 -3.47 -15.26
CA ALA A 10 1.23 -4.57 -15.38
C ALA A 10 0.90 -5.71 -14.39
N ARG A 11 0.46 -5.35 -13.17
CA ARG A 11 0.02 -6.33 -12.16
C ARG A 11 -1.23 -7.08 -12.60
N ALA A 12 -2.22 -6.37 -13.15
CA ALA A 12 -3.43 -6.97 -13.68
C ALA A 12 -3.14 -7.95 -14.82
N ARG A 13 -2.23 -7.59 -15.74
CA ARG A 13 -1.82 -8.49 -16.83
C ARG A 13 -1.14 -9.77 -16.35
N VAL A 14 -0.27 -9.66 -15.34
CA VAL A 14 0.38 -10.83 -14.72
C VAL A 14 -0.66 -11.74 -14.04
N LEU A 15 -1.63 -11.16 -13.32
CA LEU A 15 -2.70 -11.92 -12.66
C LEU A 15 -3.63 -12.60 -13.66
N GLU A 16 -4.00 -11.90 -14.73
CA GLU A 16 -4.85 -12.46 -15.79
C GLU A 16 -4.16 -13.64 -16.47
N SER A 17 -2.88 -13.48 -16.82
CA SER A 17 -2.08 -14.55 -17.40
C SER A 17 -1.96 -15.76 -16.45
N TYR A 18 -1.78 -15.53 -15.15
CA TYR A 18 -1.74 -16.60 -14.15
C TYR A 18 -3.08 -17.35 -14.06
N ARG A 19 -4.21 -16.63 -14.01
CA ARG A 19 -5.55 -17.22 -13.98
C ARG A 19 -5.87 -18.03 -15.24
N ALA A 20 -5.38 -17.58 -16.39
CA ALA A 20 -5.50 -18.29 -17.67
C ALA A 20 -4.52 -19.47 -17.82
N GLY A 21 -3.65 -19.74 -16.84
CA GLY A 21 -2.62 -20.78 -16.91
C GLY A 21 -1.48 -20.48 -17.90
N GLY A 22 -1.33 -19.22 -18.31
CA GLY A 22 -0.28 -18.77 -19.22
C GLY A 22 1.06 -18.50 -18.53
N ASP A 23 2.07 -18.09 -19.32
CA ASP A 23 3.40 -17.75 -18.81
C ASP A 23 3.46 -16.32 -18.27
N TRP A 24 2.93 -16.17 -17.05
CA TRP A 24 2.91 -14.91 -16.31
C TRP A 24 4.32 -14.45 -15.86
N MET A 25 5.31 -15.35 -15.82
CA MET A 25 6.69 -15.02 -15.43
C MET A 25 7.43 -14.30 -16.56
N LEU A 26 7.25 -14.75 -17.79
CA LEU A 26 7.73 -14.07 -18.98
C LEU A 26 7.09 -12.68 -19.11
N LEU A 27 5.76 -12.62 -18.90
CA LEU A 27 5.00 -11.38 -18.96
C LEU A 27 5.46 -10.37 -17.88
N ALA A 28 5.73 -10.84 -16.66
CA ALA A 28 6.31 -10.02 -15.60
C ALA A 28 7.67 -9.42 -16.01
N THR A 29 8.54 -10.23 -16.63
CA THR A 29 9.86 -9.79 -17.11
C THR A 29 9.74 -8.69 -18.16
N HIS A 30 8.81 -8.83 -19.11
CA HIS A 30 8.51 -7.80 -20.11
C HIS A 30 8.04 -6.48 -19.50
N HIS A 31 7.37 -6.52 -18.36
CA HIS A 31 6.90 -5.34 -17.63
C HIS A 31 7.89 -4.82 -16.58
N GLY A 32 9.13 -5.33 -16.55
CA GLY A 32 10.15 -4.92 -15.58
C GLY A 32 9.79 -5.31 -14.14
N ILE A 33 8.92 -6.29 -13.96
CA ILE A 33 8.56 -6.86 -12.66
C ILE A 33 9.54 -7.99 -12.38
N SER A 34 10.27 -7.91 -11.27
CA SER A 34 11.16 -8.99 -10.88
C SER A 34 10.37 -10.26 -10.58
N LEU A 35 10.95 -11.44 -10.83
CA LEU A 35 10.31 -12.73 -10.54
C LEU A 35 9.78 -12.82 -9.11
N THR A 36 10.54 -12.31 -8.14
CA THR A 36 10.16 -12.29 -6.73
C THR A 36 8.93 -11.41 -6.49
N ALA A 37 8.83 -10.27 -7.17
CA ALA A 37 7.65 -9.40 -7.09
C ALA A 37 6.45 -10.03 -7.81
N ALA A 38 6.67 -10.68 -8.97
CA ALA A 38 5.64 -11.38 -9.72
C ALA A 38 5.00 -12.52 -8.90
N ARG A 39 5.82 -13.33 -8.22
CA ARG A 39 5.34 -14.36 -7.28
C ARG A 39 4.47 -13.76 -6.19
N ARG A 40 4.95 -12.70 -5.52
CA ARG A 40 4.16 -11.99 -4.50
C ARG A 40 2.84 -11.43 -5.03
N ILE A 41 2.81 -10.94 -6.28
CA ILE A 41 1.59 -10.45 -6.93
C ILE A 41 0.59 -11.59 -7.07
N VAL A 42 1.03 -12.71 -7.67
CA VAL A 42 0.22 -13.92 -7.87
C VAL A 42 -0.28 -14.49 -6.54
N ASP A 43 0.62 -14.70 -5.58
CA ASP A 43 0.29 -15.24 -4.24
C ASP A 43 -0.72 -14.34 -3.51
N SER A 44 -0.60 -13.02 -3.66
CA SER A 44 -1.52 -12.07 -3.03
C SER A 44 -2.88 -11.99 -3.75
N GLY A 45 -2.94 -12.32 -5.04
CA GLY A 45 -4.11 -12.13 -5.90
C GLY A 45 -4.53 -10.66 -6.12
N ARG A 46 -3.73 -9.68 -5.66
CA ARG A 46 -4.10 -8.26 -5.64
C ARG A 46 -3.47 -7.47 -6.78
N GLU A 47 -4.33 -6.85 -7.56
CA GLU A 47 -3.98 -5.90 -8.62
C GLU A 47 -3.37 -4.64 -8.01
N GLU A 48 -3.98 -4.09 -6.96
CA GLU A 48 -3.50 -2.88 -6.30
C GLU A 48 -2.41 -3.19 -5.26
N PRO A 49 -1.26 -2.47 -5.27
CA PRO A 49 -0.26 -2.60 -4.21
C PRO A 49 -0.85 -2.13 -2.87
N LEU A 50 -0.53 -2.87 -1.80
CA LEU A 50 -0.87 -2.44 -0.45
C LEU A 50 -0.25 -1.07 -0.14
N PRO A 51 -0.98 -0.17 0.55
CA PRO A 51 -0.40 1.08 1.01
C PRO A 51 0.84 0.79 1.86
N ARG A 52 1.99 1.34 1.45
CA ARG A 52 3.33 0.90 1.87
C ARG A 52 3.67 1.07 3.35
N LYS A 53 2.81 1.72 4.12
CA LYS A 53 2.79 1.76 5.59
C LYS A 53 1.62 2.67 5.96
N ARG A 54 0.80 2.27 6.92
CA ARG A 54 -0.11 3.19 7.60
C ARG A 54 0.59 3.74 8.83
N LEU A 55 0.31 5.00 9.17
CA LEU A 55 0.64 5.56 10.48
C LEU A 55 0.05 4.61 11.53
N ARG A 56 0.87 4.09 12.44
CA ARG A 56 0.33 3.25 13.51
C ARG A 56 -0.43 4.16 14.46
N SER A 57 -1.64 3.78 14.87
CA SER A 57 -2.41 4.57 15.84
C SER A 57 -1.61 4.82 17.13
N ALA A 58 -0.76 3.86 17.52
CA ALA A 58 0.18 4.00 18.64
C ALA A 58 1.29 5.06 18.45
N SER A 59 1.53 5.54 17.23
CA SER A 59 2.48 6.63 16.93
C SER A 59 1.83 8.01 16.80
N VAL A 60 0.51 8.12 17.00
CA VAL A 60 -0.22 9.39 16.94
C VAL A 60 -0.11 10.08 18.30
N LYS A 61 0.61 11.21 18.35
CA LYS A 61 0.75 12.03 19.57
C LYS A 61 -0.51 12.86 19.88
N TYR A 62 -1.20 13.34 18.86
CA TYR A 62 -2.41 14.15 18.96
C TYR A 62 -3.62 13.25 18.78
N THR A 63 -4.03 12.60 19.86
CA THR A 63 -5.28 11.84 19.87
C THR A 63 -6.46 12.81 19.96
N PRO A 64 -7.66 12.45 19.46
CA PRO A 64 -8.83 13.31 19.57
C PRO A 64 -9.15 13.73 21.01
N GLY A 65 -8.93 12.84 21.98
CA GLY A 65 -9.09 13.17 23.40
C GLY A 65 -8.08 14.20 23.91
N PHE A 66 -6.81 14.10 23.50
CA PHE A 66 -5.80 15.11 23.84
C PHE A 66 -6.13 16.48 23.24
N VAL A 67 -6.58 16.50 21.97
CA VAL A 67 -6.99 17.75 21.30
C VAL A 67 -8.20 18.37 22.01
N GLY A 68 -9.22 17.58 22.33
CA GLY A 68 -10.40 18.09 23.06
C GLY A 68 -10.06 18.63 24.45
N SER A 69 -9.15 17.99 25.19
CA SER A 69 -8.67 18.53 26.47
C SER A 69 -7.88 19.83 26.31
N LEU A 70 -7.10 19.97 25.23
CA LEU A 70 -6.36 21.20 24.94
C LEU A 70 -7.33 22.35 24.57
N GLU A 71 -8.35 22.06 23.77
CA GLU A 71 -9.38 23.03 23.37
C GLU A 71 -10.20 23.49 24.58
N SER A 72 -10.63 22.59 25.46
CA SER A 72 -11.32 22.95 26.71
C SER A 72 -10.44 23.83 27.60
N TYR A 73 -9.18 23.45 27.81
CA TYR A 73 -8.25 24.25 28.61
C TYR A 73 -8.08 25.66 28.03
N TRP A 74 -7.98 25.78 26.72
CA TRP A 74 -7.87 27.09 26.05
C TRP A 74 -9.12 27.94 26.27
N ASP A 75 -10.31 27.37 26.09
CA ASP A 75 -11.59 28.06 26.30
C ASP A 75 -11.74 28.53 27.76
N ASP A 76 -11.32 27.71 28.72
CA ASP A 76 -11.42 27.98 30.16
C ASP A 76 -10.39 29.01 30.67
N ASN A 77 -9.22 29.17 30.02
CA ASN A 77 -8.09 29.94 30.55
C ASN A 77 -7.65 31.13 29.68
N CYS A 78 -8.16 31.25 28.45
CA CYS A 78 -7.76 32.30 27.51
C CYS A 78 -8.96 33.06 26.94
N SER A 79 -10.11 33.02 27.63
CA SER A 79 -11.27 33.87 27.41
C SER A 79 -11.31 35.09 28.34
#